data_AF-A0A7S3RR91-F1
#
_entry.id   AF-A0A7S3RR91-F1
#
_cell.length_a   1.000
_cell.length_b   1.000
_cell.length_c   1.000
_cell.angle_alpha   90.00
_cell.angle_beta   90.00
_cell.angle_gamma   90.00
#
_symmetry.space_group_name_H-M   'P 1'
#
loop_
_entity.id
_entity.type
_entity.pdbx_description
1 polymer ?
#
loop_
_entity_poly.entity_id
_entity_poly.type
_entity_poly.pdbx_seq_one_letter_code
_entity_poly.pdbx_strand_id
1 'polypeptide(L)'
;MMTLSAMMSFLLLFVVSGANGLHIGALSASRPLVSASRALAALRAPHPSMVDTEWTIALQRVAAACLEEECSVNTVEGLISELSTEAERLTRDGTKTSKEQVATLLALGRLQALSQNPAANKNEIEKIVAGV
;
A
#
# COMPACT_ATOMS: atom_id res chain seq x y z
N MET A 1 48.16 31.71 -6.59
CA MET A 1 48.40 30.26 -6.62
C MET A 1 47.07 29.54 -6.79
N MET A 2 46.60 29.44 -8.04
CA MET A 2 45.53 28.52 -8.41
C MET A 2 46.11 27.10 -8.46
N THR A 3 45.43 26.11 -7.86
CA THR A 3 45.21 24.73 -8.37
C THR A 3 44.94 23.74 -7.23
N LEU A 4 43.67 23.51 -6.90
CA LEU A 4 43.22 22.20 -6.35
C LEU A 4 41.73 21.93 -6.64
N SER A 5 40.84 22.92 -6.70
CA SER A 5 39.44 22.69 -7.12
C SER A 5 39.22 22.74 -8.64
N ALA A 6 40.30 22.76 -9.43
CA ALA A 6 40.26 22.37 -10.85
C ALA A 6 39.96 20.87 -11.01
N MET A 7 40.15 20.05 -9.96
CA MET A 7 39.97 18.59 -10.00
C MET A 7 38.50 18.15 -9.96
N MET A 8 37.60 18.90 -9.31
CA MET A 8 36.19 18.50 -9.23
C MET A 8 35.40 18.88 -10.50
N SER A 9 35.80 19.97 -11.17
CA SER A 9 35.25 20.35 -12.49
C SER A 9 35.62 19.36 -13.60
N PHE A 10 36.66 18.55 -13.42
CA PHE A 10 37.03 17.50 -14.38
C PHE A 10 36.08 16.30 -14.37
N LEU A 11 35.35 16.06 -13.27
CA LEU A 11 34.37 14.96 -13.17
C LEU A 11 33.08 15.23 -13.95
N LEU A 12 32.80 16.50 -14.27
CA LEU A 12 31.62 16.90 -15.07
C LEU A 12 31.91 17.00 -16.58
N LEU A 13 33.17 16.81 -17.00
CA LEU A 13 33.59 16.81 -18.41
C LEU A 13 33.69 15.40 -19.03
N PHE A 14 33.42 14.32 -18.28
CA PHE A 14 33.17 12.97 -18.85
C PHE A 14 31.73 12.82 -19.41
N VAL A 15 31.21 13.94 -19.91
CA VAL A 15 30.33 13.98 -21.07
C VAL A 15 31.01 13.21 -22.21
N VAL A 16 30.29 12.22 -22.75
CA VAL A 16 30.21 11.99 -24.20
C VAL A 16 31.53 11.62 -24.90
N SER A 17 31.75 10.32 -25.05
CA SER A 17 32.31 9.68 -26.26
C SER A 17 32.38 8.17 -26.00
N GLY A 18 31.86 7.28 -26.82
CA GLY A 18 31.24 7.43 -28.11
C GLY A 18 31.03 6.03 -28.70
N ALA A 19 30.06 5.91 -29.61
CA ALA A 19 30.18 5.17 -30.86
C ALA A 19 28.77 5.01 -31.46
N ASN A 20 28.51 5.80 -32.50
CA ASN A 20 27.95 5.36 -33.79
C ASN A 20 26.66 4.51 -33.74
N GLY A 21 25.52 4.94 -34.26
CA GLY A 21 25.40 5.58 -35.57
C GLY A 21 24.02 6.18 -35.83
N LEU A 22 24.11 7.36 -36.44
CA LEU A 22 23.15 7.96 -37.35
C LEU A 22 22.65 6.94 -38.39
N HIS A 23 21.34 6.86 -38.62
CA HIS A 23 20.80 6.67 -39.98
C HIS A 23 19.33 7.12 -40.02
N ILE A 24 19.14 8.35 -40.53
CA ILE A 24 17.90 8.73 -41.21
C ILE A 24 17.96 8.04 -42.58
N GLY A 25 16.96 7.21 -42.90
CA GLY A 25 16.84 6.53 -44.18
C GLY A 25 15.40 6.12 -44.42
N ALA A 26 14.78 6.76 -45.40
CA ALA A 26 13.42 6.49 -45.85
C ALA A 26 13.33 5.22 -46.71
N LEU A 27 12.08 4.78 -46.91
CA LEU A 27 11.55 3.92 -47.99
C LEU A 27 11.60 2.39 -47.81
N SER A 28 10.37 1.89 -47.66
CA SER A 28 9.73 0.88 -48.52
C SER A 28 10.22 -0.57 -48.53
N ALA A 29 9.21 -1.44 -48.42
CA ALA A 29 9.09 -2.80 -48.92
C ALA A 29 9.38 -3.97 -47.95
N SER A 30 8.33 -4.80 -47.84
CA SER A 30 8.36 -6.25 -47.64
C SER A 30 8.39 -6.78 -46.19
N ARG A 31 7.19 -7.09 -45.69
CA ARG A 31 6.90 -8.17 -44.72
C ARG A 31 7.48 -9.52 -45.18
N PRO A 32 7.38 -10.61 -44.39
CA PRO A 32 7.41 -10.75 -42.92
C PRO A 32 8.50 -11.77 -42.51
N LEU A 33 8.87 -11.87 -41.24
CA LEU A 33 9.21 -13.17 -40.63
C LEU A 33 9.25 -13.05 -39.11
N VAL A 34 8.51 -13.99 -38.54
CA VAL A 34 8.31 -14.27 -37.13
C VAL A 34 9.65 -14.44 -36.42
N SER A 35 9.85 -13.74 -35.30
CA SER A 35 10.69 -14.29 -34.24
C SER A 35 10.16 -13.85 -32.89
N ALA A 36 9.73 -14.87 -32.15
CA ALA A 36 9.12 -14.81 -30.85
C ALA A 36 10.10 -14.23 -29.82
N SER A 37 9.90 -12.96 -29.45
CA SER A 37 10.67 -12.34 -28.36
C SER A 37 9.83 -11.34 -27.56
N ARG A 38 8.52 -11.58 -27.43
CA ARG A 38 7.64 -10.88 -26.47
C ARG A 38 7.09 -11.87 -25.45
N ALA A 39 7.97 -12.50 -24.69
CA ALA A 39 7.58 -13.42 -23.62
C ALA A 39 8.38 -13.18 -22.34
N LEU A 40 8.50 -11.91 -21.92
CA LEU A 40 9.05 -11.53 -20.61
C LEU A 40 8.35 -10.28 -20.06
N ALA A 41 7.03 -10.19 -20.27
CA ALA A 41 6.17 -9.17 -19.65
C ALA A 41 4.96 -9.77 -18.92
N ALA A 42 4.99 -11.08 -18.64
CA ALA A 42 3.95 -11.78 -17.90
C ALA A 42 4.63 -12.69 -16.88
N LEU A 43 4.71 -12.23 -15.62
CA LEU A 43 4.72 -13.03 -14.37
C LEU A 43 5.13 -12.18 -13.15
N ARG A 44 4.67 -10.92 -13.10
CA ARG A 44 4.45 -10.26 -11.81
C ARG A 44 2.97 -9.94 -11.69
N ALA A 45 2.16 -11.00 -11.78
CA ALA A 45 0.83 -10.94 -11.21
C ALA A 45 1.01 -10.70 -9.70
N PRO A 46 0.35 -9.70 -9.10
CA PRO A 46 0.24 -9.62 -7.66
C PRO A 46 -0.45 -10.92 -7.23
N HIS A 47 0.26 -11.80 -6.54
CA HIS A 47 -0.42 -12.86 -5.81
C HIS A 47 -1.26 -12.14 -4.75
N PRO A 48 -2.60 -12.33 -4.70
CA PRO A 48 -3.35 -11.91 -3.53
C PRO A 48 -2.70 -12.64 -2.35
N SER A 49 -2.12 -11.88 -1.44
CA SER A 49 -1.47 -12.43 -0.26
C SER A 49 -2.57 -13.18 0.51
N MET A 50 -2.41 -14.48 0.72
CA MET A 50 -3.35 -15.25 1.55
C MET A 50 -3.44 -14.69 2.99
N VAL A 51 -2.47 -13.85 3.38
CA VAL A 51 -2.39 -13.19 4.69
C VAL A 51 -3.50 -12.14 4.86
N ASP A 52 -3.88 -11.41 3.79
CA ASP A 52 -4.96 -10.41 3.88
C ASP A 52 -6.32 -11.03 4.23
N THR A 53 -6.56 -12.27 3.78
CA THR A 53 -7.84 -12.95 4.00
C THR A 53 -7.99 -13.43 5.44
N GLU A 54 -6.93 -13.98 6.03
CA GLU A 54 -6.97 -14.48 7.41
C GLU A 54 -7.19 -13.35 8.43
N TRP A 55 -6.50 -12.22 8.23
CA TRP A 55 -6.68 -11.03 9.05
C TRP A 55 -8.09 -10.47 8.97
N THR A 56 -8.63 -10.34 7.75
CA THR A 56 -9.99 -9.83 7.54
C THR A 56 -11.04 -10.70 8.26
N ILE A 57 -10.84 -12.03 8.25
CA ILE A 57 -11.72 -12.96 8.98
C ILE A 57 -11.62 -12.75 10.50
N ALA A 58 -10.43 -12.52 11.04
CA ALA A 58 -10.24 -12.25 12.46
C ALA A 58 -10.96 -10.96 12.89
N LEU A 59 -10.77 -9.87 12.12
CA LEU A 59 -11.42 -8.59 12.36
C LEU A 59 -12.95 -8.71 12.33
N GLN A 60 -13.49 -9.42 11.34
CA GLN A 60 -14.94 -9.67 11.23
C GLN A 60 -15.49 -10.47 12.40
N ARG A 61 -14.75 -11.46 12.92
CA ARG A 61 -15.17 -12.22 14.10
C ARG A 61 -15.26 -11.35 15.34
N VAL A 62 -14.27 -10.49 15.56
CA VAL A 62 -14.27 -9.57 16.72
C VAL A 62 -15.38 -8.53 16.58
N ALA A 63 -15.60 -8.00 15.37
CA ALA A 63 -16.71 -7.09 15.09
C ALA A 63 -18.08 -7.76 15.32
N ALA A 64 -18.26 -8.99 14.88
CA ALA A 64 -19.49 -9.76 15.13
C ALA A 64 -19.70 -10.02 16.62
N ALA A 65 -18.66 -10.43 17.34
CA ALA A 65 -18.73 -10.62 18.80
C ALA A 65 -19.07 -9.32 19.53
N CYS A 66 -18.53 -8.18 19.08
CA CYS A 66 -18.93 -6.87 19.60
C CYS A 66 -20.43 -6.66 19.41
N LEU A 67 -20.98 -6.86 18.21
CA LEU A 67 -22.41 -6.65 17.99
C LEU A 67 -23.30 -7.63 18.77
N GLU A 68 -22.89 -8.89 18.93
CA GLU A 68 -23.62 -9.91 19.68
C GLU A 68 -23.60 -9.66 21.20
N GLU A 69 -22.49 -9.14 21.73
CA GLU A 69 -22.30 -8.84 23.15
C GLU A 69 -22.53 -7.35 23.50
N GLU A 70 -23.30 -6.62 22.68
CA GLU A 70 -23.64 -5.21 22.88
C GLU A 70 -22.42 -4.28 23.03
N CYS A 71 -21.33 -4.63 22.35
CA CYS A 71 -20.05 -3.97 22.31
C CYS A 71 -19.52 -3.67 23.71
N SER A 72 -19.45 -4.74 24.52
CA SER A 72 -18.76 -4.78 25.79
C SER A 72 -17.36 -4.16 25.71
N VAL A 73 -16.86 -3.61 26.81
CA VAL A 73 -15.53 -2.95 26.84
C VAL A 73 -14.43 -3.87 26.28
N ASN A 74 -14.46 -5.15 26.66
CA ASN A 74 -13.50 -6.15 26.21
C ASN A 74 -13.54 -6.37 24.69
N THR A 75 -14.72 -6.45 24.08
CA THR A 75 -14.85 -6.66 22.63
C THR A 75 -14.43 -5.41 21.85
N VAL A 76 -14.73 -4.21 22.37
CA VAL A 76 -14.30 -2.94 21.79
C VAL A 76 -12.77 -2.79 21.85
N GLU A 77 -12.15 -3.13 22.99
CA GLU A 77 -10.68 -3.13 23.14
C GLU A 77 -10.03 -4.13 22.17
N GLY A 78 -10.60 -5.33 22.03
CA GLY A 78 -10.18 -6.32 21.04
C GLY A 78 -10.23 -5.75 19.62
N LEU A 79 -11.34 -5.11 19.24
CA LEU A 79 -11.52 -4.53 17.92
C LEU A 79 -10.51 -3.39 17.64
N ILE A 80 -10.24 -2.55 18.64
CA ILE A 80 -9.23 -1.50 18.57
C ILE A 80 -7.83 -2.10 18.34
N SER A 81 -7.50 -3.19 19.04
CA SER A 81 -6.23 -3.89 18.88
C SER A 81 -6.05 -4.44 17.47
N GLU A 82 -7.10 -5.07 16.93
CA GLU A 82 -7.10 -5.56 15.55
C GLU A 82 -6.91 -4.37 14.58
N LEU A 83 -7.78 -3.37 14.61
CA LEU A 83 -7.69 -2.21 13.69
C LEU A 83 -6.34 -1.48 13.76
N SER A 84 -5.70 -1.44 14.93
CA SER A 84 -4.35 -0.89 15.10
C SER A 84 -3.30 -1.72 14.36
N THR A 85 -3.35 -3.05 14.53
CA THR A 85 -2.45 -3.98 13.85
C THR A 85 -2.60 -3.88 12.33
N GLU A 86 -3.84 -3.74 11.85
CA GLU A 86 -4.13 -3.56 10.43
C GLU A 86 -3.59 -2.23 9.88
N ALA A 87 -3.81 -1.14 10.60
CA ALA A 87 -3.29 0.17 10.23
C ALA A 87 -1.76 0.15 10.11
N GLU A 88 -1.07 -0.52 11.03
CA GLU A 88 0.38 -0.69 10.97
C GLU A 88 0.82 -1.55 9.79
N ARG A 89 0.11 -2.66 9.52
CA ARG A 89 0.41 -3.53 8.37
C ARG A 89 0.26 -2.78 7.05
N LEU A 90 -0.87 -2.11 6.85
CA LEU A 90 -1.12 -1.27 5.68
C LEU A 90 -0.05 -0.18 5.51
N THR A 91 0.41 0.39 6.62
CA THR A 91 1.51 1.37 6.64
C THR A 91 2.84 0.77 6.20
N ARG A 92 3.16 -0.47 6.62
CA ARG A 92 4.37 -1.20 6.20
C ARG A 92 4.33 -1.61 4.74
N ASP A 93 3.16 -2.02 4.24
CA ASP A 93 2.95 -2.48 2.86
C ASP A 93 2.99 -1.33 1.83
N GLY A 94 3.24 -0.09 2.28
CA GLY A 94 3.35 1.09 1.43
C GLY A 94 2.00 1.69 1.03
N THR A 95 0.90 1.23 1.64
CA THR A 95 -0.47 1.64 1.31
C THR A 95 -0.94 2.87 2.11
N LYS A 96 -0.02 3.76 2.50
CA LYS A 96 -0.25 4.93 3.38
C LYS A 96 -1.26 5.98 2.88
N THR A 97 -1.81 5.79 1.70
CA THR A 97 -2.82 6.65 1.09
C THR A 97 -3.94 5.83 0.47
N SER A 98 -4.01 4.52 0.74
CA SER A 98 -5.08 3.69 0.23
C SER A 98 -6.38 4.03 0.94
N LYS A 99 -7.50 3.84 0.23
CA LYS A 99 -8.83 4.05 0.81
C LYS A 99 -9.05 3.16 2.04
N GLU A 100 -8.54 1.93 1.98
CA GLU A 100 -8.58 0.96 3.08
C GLU A 100 -7.86 1.49 4.31
N GLN A 101 -6.62 1.97 4.16
CA GLN A 101 -5.85 2.48 5.30
C GLN A 101 -6.50 3.72 5.92
N VAL A 102 -7.05 4.62 5.10
CA VAL A 102 -7.82 5.78 5.59
C VAL A 102 -9.08 5.32 6.34
N ALA A 103 -9.81 4.34 5.82
CA ALA A 103 -10.99 3.80 6.47
C ALA A 103 -10.66 3.13 7.82
N THR A 104 -9.62 2.29 7.86
CA THR A 104 -9.13 1.63 9.07
C THR A 104 -8.72 2.65 10.14
N LEU A 105 -7.91 3.65 9.78
CA LEU A 105 -7.49 4.70 10.72
C LEU A 105 -8.66 5.53 11.22
N LEU A 106 -9.65 5.80 10.36
CA LEU A 106 -10.85 6.55 10.75
C LEU A 106 -11.72 5.75 11.72
N ALA A 107 -11.94 4.46 11.45
CA ALA A 107 -12.68 3.57 12.35
C ALA A 107 -11.97 3.45 13.70
N LEU A 108 -10.65 3.23 13.68
CA LEU A 108 -9.80 3.16 14.87
C LEU A 108 -9.91 4.43 15.72
N GLY A 109 -9.70 5.60 15.13
CA GLY A 109 -9.74 6.87 15.86
C GLY A 109 -11.11 7.15 16.48
N ARG A 110 -12.20 6.80 15.79
CA ARG A 110 -13.56 6.95 16.33
C ARG A 110 -13.81 5.99 17.48
N LEU A 111 -13.43 4.72 17.35
CA LEU A 111 -13.57 3.74 18.42
C LEU A 111 -12.75 4.14 19.65
N GLN A 112 -11.51 4.60 19.48
CA GLN A 112 -10.69 5.10 20.58
C GLN A 112 -11.35 6.28 21.31
N ALA A 113 -11.94 7.24 20.58
CA ALA A 113 -12.65 8.35 21.19
C ALA A 113 -13.88 7.90 22.00
N LEU A 114 -14.70 7.00 21.42
CA LEU A 114 -15.95 6.56 22.05
C LEU A 114 -15.73 5.56 23.19
N SER A 115 -14.65 4.77 23.13
CA SER A 115 -14.26 3.77 24.13
C SER A 115 -13.91 4.38 25.50
N GLN A 116 -13.71 5.69 25.60
CA GLN A 116 -13.52 6.38 26.87
C GLN A 116 -14.78 6.33 27.76
N ASN A 117 -15.97 6.24 27.14
CA ASN A 117 -17.23 6.04 27.83
C ASN A 117 -18.16 5.15 27.00
N PRO A 118 -17.90 3.83 26.95
CA PRO A 118 -18.55 2.93 26.01
C PRO A 118 -20.05 2.77 26.29
N ALA A 119 -20.45 2.83 27.57
CA ALA A 119 -21.86 2.76 27.96
C ALA A 119 -22.68 3.95 27.43
N ALA A 120 -22.13 5.16 27.46
CA ALA A 120 -22.79 6.36 26.93
C ALA A 120 -22.81 6.40 25.40
N ASN A 121 -21.84 5.72 24.77
CA ASN A 121 -21.59 5.79 23.33
C ASN A 121 -21.99 4.51 22.58
N LYS A 122 -22.68 3.57 23.24
CA LYS A 122 -22.97 2.22 22.72
C LYS A 122 -23.46 2.21 21.28
N ASN A 123 -24.52 2.96 20.99
CA ASN A 123 -25.12 3.03 19.65
C ASN A 123 -24.16 3.58 18.59
N GLU A 124 -23.28 4.51 18.95
CA GLU A 124 -22.29 5.07 18.01
C GLU A 124 -21.16 4.08 17.75
N ILE A 125 -20.75 3.33 18.77
CA ILE A 125 -19.79 2.24 18.64
C ILE A 125 -20.36 1.16 17.70
N GLU A 126 -21.56 0.66 17.96
CA GLU A 126 -22.22 -0.36 17.13
C GLU A 126 -22.33 0.05 15.65
N LYS A 127 -22.64 1.32 15.37
CA LYS A 127 -22.68 1.86 13.99
C LYS A 127 -21.33 1.82 13.30
N ILE A 128 -20.25 2.10 14.03
CA ILE A 128 -18.89 2.01 13.47
C ILE A 128 -18.55 0.55 13.19
N VAL A 129 -18.79 -0.33 14.17
CA VAL A 129 -18.50 -1.76 14.05
C VAL A 129 -19.26 -2.41 12.90
N ALA A 130 -20.54 -2.04 12.69
CA ALA A 130 -21.32 -2.53 11.56
C ALA A 130 -20.79 -2.09 10.17
N GLY A 131 -19.93 -1.08 10.13
CA GLY A 131 -19.28 -0.59 8.91
C GLY A 131 -17.83 -1.05 8.72
N VAL A 132 -17.30 -1.84 9.65
CA VAL A 132 -16.00 -2.52 9.58
C VAL A 132 -16.17 -3.86 8.87
#